data_AF-A0A7C5I1Z1-F1
#
_entry.id   AF-A0A7C5I1Z1-F1
#
_cell.length_a   1.000
_cell.length_b   1.000
_cell.length_c   1.000
_cell.angle_alpha   90.00
_cell.angle_beta   90.00
_cell.angle_gamma   90.00
#
_symmetry.space_group_name_H-M   'P 1'
#
loop_
_entity.id
_entity.type
_entity.pdbx_description
1 polymer ?
#
loop_
_entity_poly.entity_id
_entity_poly.type
_entity_poly.pdbx_seq_one_letter_code
_entity_poly.pdbx_strand_id
1 'polypeptide(L)'
;MTENYEVKLEIFEGPLDLLIHLIHKNEVDIFDIPIATITDQYLEYLDIMKALNIDVAGDFLVMASTLVHIKSKMLLPAKKDEEDPRIEITRPLLEYMRFKEIAGELSGREILGRDVFARHLSPEFLAQIKDEDPQLDVNLFQLM
;
A
#
# COMPACT_ATOMS: atom_id res chain seq x y z
N MET A 1 32.04 -21.09 10.41
CA MET A 1 31.49 -20.07 9.49
C MET A 1 30.00 -20.09 9.74
N THR A 2 29.51 -19.13 10.52
CA THR A 2 28.09 -19.04 10.85
C THR A 2 27.54 -17.96 9.94
N GLU A 3 26.93 -18.37 8.82
CA GLU A 3 26.22 -17.43 7.98
C GLU A 3 25.01 -16.93 8.76
N ASN A 4 25.11 -15.68 9.18
CA ASN A 4 24.10 -14.96 9.92
C ASN A 4 22.97 -14.62 8.92
N TYR A 5 22.05 -15.57 8.69
CA TYR A 5 20.82 -15.31 7.95
C TYR A 5 19.98 -14.34 8.79
N GLU A 6 20.17 -13.05 8.55
CA GLU A 6 19.36 -11.98 9.11
C GLU A 6 18.00 -12.02 8.43
N VAL A 7 17.09 -12.87 8.92
CA VAL A 7 15.70 -12.90 8.45
C VAL A 7 14.98 -11.68 9.02
N LYS A 8 15.19 -10.53 8.39
CA LYS A 8 14.29 -9.38 8.52
C LYS A 8 13.03 -9.72 7.74
N LEU A 9 12.03 -10.27 8.43
CA LEU A 9 10.67 -10.21 7.90
C LEU A 9 10.21 -8.77 8.01
N GLU A 10 10.27 -8.06 6.89
CA GLU A 10 9.51 -6.83 6.72
C GLU A 10 8.02 -7.22 6.86
N ILE A 11 7.32 -6.64 7.84
CA ILE A 11 5.88 -6.81 7.95
C ILE A 11 5.28 -6.00 6.80
N PHE A 12 5.08 -6.66 5.65
CA PHE A 12 4.47 -6.02 4.49
C PHE A 12 3.01 -5.67 4.79
N GLU A 13 2.59 -4.48 4.38
CA GLU A 13 1.20 -4.02 4.57
C GLU A 13 0.22 -4.68 3.59
N GLY A 14 0.70 -5.53 2.67
CA GLY A 14 -0.14 -6.31 1.77
C GLY A 14 0.64 -7.02 0.65
N PRO A 15 -0.07 -7.76 -0.23
CA PRO A 15 0.56 -8.52 -1.31
C PRO A 15 1.18 -7.65 -2.40
N LEU A 16 0.62 -6.47 -2.66
CA LEU A 16 1.20 -5.51 -3.62
C LEU A 16 2.52 -4.94 -3.12
N ASP A 17 2.64 -4.72 -1.82
CA ASP A 17 3.85 -4.19 -1.21
C ASP A 17 5.01 -5.19 -1.30
N LEU A 18 4.73 -6.47 -1.04
CA LEU A 18 5.67 -7.56 -1.26
C LEU A 18 6.11 -7.62 -2.73
N LEU A 19 5.18 -7.48 -3.69
CA LEU A 19 5.54 -7.47 -5.11
C LEU A 19 6.47 -6.30 -5.47
N ILE A 20 6.19 -5.10 -4.95
CA ILE A 20 7.02 -3.93 -5.17
C ILE A 20 8.42 -4.16 -4.59
N HIS A 21 8.51 -4.71 -3.37
CA HIS A 21 9.79 -5.09 -2.77
C HIS A 21 10.57 -6.07 -3.66
N LEU A 22 9.92 -7.11 -4.18
CA LEU A 22 10.56 -8.09 -5.06
C LEU A 22 11.02 -7.47 -6.40
N ILE A 23 10.24 -6.56 -6.98
CA ILE A 23 10.61 -5.84 -8.22
C ILE A 23 11.84 -4.97 -7.97
N HIS A 24 11.85 -4.20 -6.89
CA HIS A 24 13.00 -3.35 -6.52
C HIS A 24 14.25 -4.19 -6.22
N LYS A 25 14.10 -5.31 -5.50
CA LYS A 25 15.21 -6.21 -5.16
C LYS A 25 15.88 -6.84 -6.38
N ASN A 26 15.12 -7.10 -7.44
CA ASN A 26 15.65 -7.67 -8.68
C ASN A 26 16.11 -6.59 -9.69
N GLU A 27 16.07 -5.31 -9.33
CA GLU A 27 16.44 -4.17 -10.21
C GLU A 27 15.71 -4.18 -11.56
N VAL A 28 14.45 -4.60 -11.56
CA VAL A 28 13.63 -4.73 -12.78
C VAL A 28 12.75 -3.50 -12.99
N ASP A 29 12.58 -3.10 -14.25
CA ASP A 29 11.55 -2.14 -14.64
C ASP A 29 10.13 -2.68 -14.39
N ILE A 30 9.26 -1.86 -13.82
CA ILE A 30 7.85 -2.19 -13.58
C ILE A 30 7.05 -2.42 -14.87
N PHE A 31 7.52 -1.90 -16.00
CA PHE A 31 6.90 -2.13 -17.31
C PHE A 31 7.35 -3.44 -17.97
N ASP A 32 8.48 -4.03 -17.54
CA ASP A 32 9.00 -5.28 -18.08
C ASP A 32 9.32 -6.29 -16.97
N ILE A 33 8.27 -6.66 -16.23
CA ILE A 33 8.41 -7.59 -15.10
C ILE A 33 8.58 -9.03 -15.63
N PRO A 34 9.65 -9.75 -15.26
CA PRO A 34 9.79 -11.17 -15.54
C PRO A 34 8.88 -11.94 -14.59
N ILE A 35 7.61 -12.09 -15.00
CA ILE A 35 6.56 -12.75 -14.20
C ILE A 35 7.01 -14.12 -13.71
N ALA A 36 7.70 -14.90 -14.54
CA ALA A 36 8.17 -16.22 -14.14
C ALA A 36 9.02 -16.19 -12.88
N THR A 37 9.99 -15.26 -12.80
CA THR A 37 10.92 -15.10 -11.70
C THR A 37 10.24 -14.51 -10.47
N ILE A 38 9.43 -13.46 -10.65
CA ILE A 38 8.73 -12.81 -9.53
C ILE A 38 7.71 -13.75 -8.89
N THR A 39 6.97 -14.54 -9.69
CA THR A 39 6.03 -15.53 -9.17
C THR A 39 6.72 -16.59 -8.33
N ASP A 40 7.89 -17.08 -8.76
CA ASP A 40 8.62 -18.11 -8.01
C ASP A 40 9.14 -17.55 -6.67
N GLN A 41 9.68 -16.32 -6.68
CA GLN A 41 10.12 -15.64 -5.45
C GLN A 41 8.95 -15.33 -4.50
N TYR A 42 7.79 -14.93 -5.06
CA TYR A 42 6.59 -14.66 -4.27
C TYR A 42 6.09 -15.92 -3.56
N LEU A 43 6.06 -17.06 -4.25
CA LEU A 43 5.67 -18.35 -3.68
C LEU A 43 6.66 -18.80 -2.59
N GLU A 44 7.96 -18.65 -2.81
CA GLU A 44 8.99 -18.96 -1.81
C GLU A 44 8.78 -18.13 -0.53
N TYR A 45 8.53 -16.83 -0.68
CA TYR A 45 8.29 -15.94 0.47
C TYR A 45 7.00 -16.32 1.22
N LEU A 46 5.96 -16.71 0.49
CA LEU A 46 4.69 -17.16 1.05
C LEU A 46 4.86 -18.48 1.83
N ASP A 47 5.71 -19.39 1.37
CA ASP A 47 6.01 -20.63 2.11
C ASP A 47 6.85 -20.38 3.36
N ILE A 48 7.77 -19.40 3.34
CA ILE A 48 8.49 -18.95 4.55
C ILE A 48 7.51 -18.37 5.58
N MET A 49 6.57 -17.52 5.15
CA MET A 49 5.55 -16.95 6.04
C MET A 49 4.69 -18.04 6.69
N LYS A 50 4.27 -19.07 5.91
CA LYS A 50 3.54 -20.23 6.43
C LYS A 50 4.37 -21.03 7.43
N ALA A 51 5.64 -21.29 7.13
CA ALA A 51 6.53 -22.05 8.01
C ALA A 51 6.76 -21.36 9.37
N LEU A 52 6.70 -20.03 9.39
CA LEU A 52 6.82 -19.22 10.59
C LEU A 52 5.51 -19.02 11.34
N ASN A 53 4.41 -19.67 10.92
CA ASN A 53 3.06 -19.53 11.48
C ASN A 53 2.55 -18.07 11.48
N ILE A 54 2.92 -17.28 10.48
CA ILE A 54 2.34 -15.95 10.29
C ILE A 54 0.94 -16.14 9.72
N ASP A 55 -0.05 -15.41 10.24
CA ASP A 55 -1.41 -15.41 9.68
C ASP A 55 -1.37 -14.88 8.24
N VAL A 56 -1.38 -15.80 7.28
CA VAL A 56 -1.38 -15.46 5.86
C VAL A 56 -2.78 -14.98 5.49
N ALA A 57 -2.91 -13.68 5.22
CA ALA A 57 -4.19 -13.12 4.78
C ALA A 57 -4.63 -13.72 3.43
N GLY A 58 -5.94 -13.87 3.24
CA GLY A 58 -6.52 -14.43 1.99
C GLY A 58 -6.06 -13.68 0.74
N ASP A 59 -5.79 -12.38 0.87
CA ASP A 59 -5.30 -11.53 -0.22
C ASP A 59 -3.96 -12.02 -0.81
N PHE A 60 -3.07 -12.60 0.01
CA PHE A 60 -1.81 -13.16 -0.48
C PHE A 60 -2.02 -14.41 -1.34
N LEU A 61 -3.00 -15.24 -0.99
CA LEU A 61 -3.35 -16.44 -1.75
C LEU A 61 -4.05 -16.09 -3.06
N VAL A 62 -4.91 -15.06 -3.05
CA VAL A 62 -5.53 -14.52 -4.26
C VAL A 62 -4.43 -14.04 -5.21
N MET A 63 -3.48 -13.23 -4.72
CA MET A 63 -2.38 -12.75 -5.54
C MET A 63 -1.48 -13.88 -6.08
N ALA A 64 -1.16 -14.88 -5.25
CA ALA A 64 -0.42 -16.06 -5.71
C ALA A 64 -1.12 -16.75 -6.89
N SER A 65 -2.43 -16.92 -6.79
CA SER A 65 -3.25 -17.54 -7.82
C SER A 65 -3.26 -16.71 -9.11
N THR A 66 -3.37 -15.39 -8.99
CA THR A 66 -3.29 -14.45 -10.13
C THR A 66 -1.94 -14.52 -10.82
N LEU A 67 -0.84 -14.51 -10.07
CA LEU A 67 0.52 -14.60 -10.62
C LEU A 67 0.78 -15.92 -11.36
N VAL A 68 0.30 -17.04 -10.82
CA VAL A 68 0.38 -18.36 -11.47
C VAL A 68 -0.48 -18.38 -12.74
N HIS A 69 -1.67 -17.78 -12.71
CA HIS A 69 -2.54 -17.66 -13.88
C HIS A 69 -1.85 -16.88 -15.01
N ILE A 70 -1.27 -15.72 -14.69
CA ILE A 70 -0.54 -14.88 -15.65
C ILE A 70 0.69 -15.63 -16.19
N LYS A 71 1.48 -16.29 -15.33
CA LYS A 71 2.62 -17.12 -15.75
C LYS A 71 2.20 -18.20 -16.74
N SER A 72 1.08 -18.89 -16.49
CA SER A 72 0.54 -19.90 -17.41
C SER A 72 0.10 -19.29 -18.74
N LYS A 73 -0.53 -18.11 -18.72
CA LYS A 73 -1.02 -17.44 -19.93
C LYS A 73 0.13 -16.95 -20.82
N MET A 74 1.21 -16.46 -20.21
CA MET A 74 2.43 -16.03 -20.92
C MET A 74 3.21 -17.17 -21.57
N LEU A 75 3.14 -18.39 -21.02
CA LEU A 75 3.78 -19.57 -21.60
C LEU A 75 3.01 -20.15 -22.78
N LEU A 76 1.74 -19.79 -22.94
CA LEU A 76 0.90 -20.24 -24.05
C LEU A 76 1.14 -19.36 -25.29
N PRO A 77 1.05 -19.93 -26.51
CA PRO A 77 1.20 -19.14 -27.74
C PRO A 77 0.11 -18.07 -27.82
N ALA A 78 0.52 -16.80 -27.87
CA ALA A 78 -0.36 -15.65 -27.87
C ALA A 78 -1.25 -15.63 -29.13
N LYS A 79 -2.55 -15.36 -28.94
CA LYS A 79 -3.42 -14.94 -30.04
C LYS A 79 -3.08 -13.49 -30.40
N LYS A 80 -3.07 -13.16 -31.70
CA LYS A 80 -2.60 -11.86 -32.23
C LYS A 80 -3.31 -10.61 -31.69
N ASP A 81 -4.46 -10.74 -31.02
CA ASP A 81 -5.29 -9.63 -30.54
C ASP A 81 -5.49 -9.62 -29.00
N GLU A 82 -4.75 -10.42 -28.23
CA GLU A 82 -4.83 -10.34 -26.76
C GLU A 82 -3.91 -9.25 -26.21
N GLU A 83 -4.46 -8.41 -25.31
CA GLU A 83 -3.68 -7.50 -24.46
C GLU A 83 -2.63 -8.29 -23.66
N ASP A 84 -1.48 -7.65 -23.39
CA ASP A 84 -0.44 -8.27 -22.59
C ASP A 84 -1.01 -8.65 -21.21
N PRO A 85 -1.01 -9.94 -20.82
CA PRO A 85 -1.60 -10.39 -19.56
C PRO A 85 -0.93 -9.77 -18.32
N ARG A 86 0.25 -9.14 -18.49
CA ARG A 86 0.93 -8.39 -17.43
C ARG A 86 0.21 -7.10 -17.03
N ILE A 87 -0.61 -6.51 -17.91
CA ILE A 87 -1.29 -5.23 -17.66
C ILE A 87 -2.20 -5.29 -16.44
N GLU A 88 -2.77 -6.47 -16.16
CA GLU A 88 -3.66 -6.71 -15.02
C GLU A 88 -2.99 -6.42 -13.68
N ILE A 89 -1.67 -6.65 -13.56
CA ILE A 89 -0.91 -6.37 -12.33
C ILE A 89 -0.16 -5.05 -12.37
N THR A 90 0.33 -4.64 -13.54
CA THR A 90 1.15 -3.42 -13.67
C THR A 90 0.36 -2.18 -13.26
N ARG A 91 -0.92 -2.10 -13.63
CA ARG A 91 -1.76 -0.95 -13.30
C ARG A 91 -2.00 -0.81 -11.77
N PRO A 92 -2.48 -1.84 -11.05
CA PRO A 92 -2.58 -1.78 -9.58
C PRO A 92 -1.28 -1.45 -8.87
N LEU A 93 -0.14 -1.97 -9.36
CA LEU A 93 1.17 -1.69 -8.78
C LEU A 93 1.55 -0.21 -8.91
N LEU A 94 1.34 0.38 -10.10
CA LEU A 94 1.58 1.81 -10.33
C LEU A 94 0.68 2.69 -9.45
N GLU A 95 -0.60 2.35 -9.34
CA GLU A 95 -1.54 3.07 -8.49
C GLU A 95 -1.10 2.99 -7.01
N TYR A 96 -0.77 1.80 -6.52
CA TYR A 96 -0.31 1.61 -5.15
C TYR A 96 0.99 2.36 -4.84
N MET A 97 2.00 2.32 -5.73
CA MET A 97 3.24 3.09 -5.53
C MET A 97 2.98 4.58 -5.40
N ARG A 98 2.10 5.13 -6.26
CA ARG A 98 1.71 6.54 -6.20
C ARG A 98 1.04 6.88 -4.87
N PHE A 99 0.12 6.04 -4.39
CA PHE A 99 -0.51 6.25 -3.09
C PHE A 99 0.47 6.11 -1.93
N LYS A 100 1.42 5.17 -2.00
CA LYS A 100 2.46 4.98 -0.99
C LYS A 100 3.38 6.20 -0.88
N GLU A 101 3.76 6.79 -2.01
CA GLU A 101 4.54 8.02 -2.05
C GLU A 101 3.79 9.19 -1.41
N ILE A 102 2.54 9.42 -1.83
CA ILE A 102 1.70 10.49 -1.28
C ILE A 102 1.44 10.27 0.22
N ALA A 103 1.22 9.03 0.65
CA ALA A 103 1.05 8.70 2.06
C ALA A 103 2.33 8.99 2.87
N GLY A 104 3.51 8.71 2.30
CA GLY A 104 4.80 9.07 2.88
C GLY A 104 4.95 10.59 3.04
N GLU A 105 4.66 11.36 2.00
CA GLU A 105 4.67 12.82 2.06
C GLU A 105 3.69 13.38 3.10
N LEU A 106 2.50 12.79 3.18
CA LEU A 106 1.47 13.21 4.13
C LEU A 106 1.85 12.88 5.57
N SER A 107 2.43 11.70 5.81
CA SER A 107 2.92 11.26 7.12
C SER A 107 4.04 12.15 7.67
N GLY A 108 4.85 12.73 6.78
CA GLY A 108 5.89 13.69 7.12
C GLY A 108 5.39 15.09 7.51
N ARG A 109 4.09 15.38 7.36
CA ARG A 109 3.53 16.69 7.76
C ARG A 109 3.26 16.74 9.26
N GLU A 110 3.28 17.96 9.79
CA GLU A 110 2.91 18.20 11.18
C GLU A 110 1.44 17.84 11.43
N ILE A 111 1.21 17.01 12.44
CA ILE A 111 -0.13 16.57 12.82
C ILE A 111 -0.67 17.48 13.92
N LEU A 112 -1.85 18.04 13.69
CA LEU A 112 -2.56 18.83 14.69
C LEU A 112 -2.87 17.97 15.93
N GLY A 113 -2.45 18.43 17.11
CA GLY A 113 -2.58 17.71 18.37
C GLY A 113 -1.41 16.78 18.71
N ARG A 114 -0.46 16.58 17.78
CA ARG A 114 0.83 15.90 18.05
C ARG A 114 2.00 16.87 17.99
N ASP A 115 2.14 17.56 16.85
CA ASP A 115 3.28 18.42 16.54
C ASP A 115 2.91 19.91 16.63
N VAL A 116 1.67 20.25 16.23
CA VAL A 116 1.13 21.61 16.30
C VAL A 116 -0.13 21.62 17.12
N PHE A 117 -0.24 22.54 18.07
CA PHE A 117 -1.43 22.70 18.91
C PHE A 117 -2.18 23.98 18.52
N ALA A 118 -3.44 23.84 18.13
CA ALA A 118 -4.30 25.00 17.93
C ALA A 118 -4.52 25.72 19.27
N ARG A 119 -4.41 27.05 19.24
CA ARG A 119 -4.79 27.88 20.38
C ARG A 119 -6.28 27.67 20.67
N HIS A 120 -6.60 27.07 21.81
CA HIS A 120 -7.96 27.13 22.33
C HIS A 120 -8.27 28.59 22.67
N LEU A 121 -9.24 29.18 21.97
CA LEU A 121 -9.79 30.48 22.34
C LEU A 121 -10.59 30.28 23.62
N SER A 122 -10.20 30.94 24.71
CA SER A 122 -11.00 30.94 25.92
C SER A 122 -12.39 31.53 25.60
N PRO A 123 -13.47 31.04 26.25
CA PRO A 123 -14.81 31.60 26.07
C PRO A 123 -14.86 33.12 26.30
N GLU A 124 -14.01 33.63 27.19
CA GLU A 124 -13.82 35.04 27.49
C GLU A 124 -13.27 35.85 26.30
N PHE A 125 -12.39 35.25 25.49
CA PHE A 125 -11.82 35.89 24.31
C PHE A 125 -12.82 35.89 23.14
N LEU A 126 -13.64 34.85 23.01
CA LEU A 126 -14.75 34.80 22.05
C LEU A 126 -15.84 35.82 22.38
N ALA A 127 -16.06 36.12 23.67
CA ALA A 127 -17.00 37.15 24.11
C ALA A 127 -16.55 38.58 23.76
N GLN A 128 -15.24 38.83 23.66
CA GLN A 128 -14.70 40.14 23.24
C GLN A 128 -14.75 40.36 21.72
N ILE A 129 -14.86 39.30 20.92
CA ILE A 129 -15.00 39.37 19.45
C ILE A 129 -16.48 39.52 19.03
N LYS A 130 -17.41 39.30 19.97
CA LYS A 130 -18.87 39.23 19.78
C LYS A 130 -19.60 40.58 19.71
N ASP A 131 -18.94 41.69 19.42
CA ASP A 131 -19.66 42.95 19.08
C ASP A 131 -20.18 42.96 17.63
N GLU A 132 -19.80 41.98 16.80
CA GLU A 132 -20.47 41.67 15.54
C GLU A 132 -21.12 40.29 15.63
N ASP A 133 -22.45 40.29 15.69
CA ASP A 133 -23.34 39.14 15.86
C ASP A 133 -23.06 38.06 14.79
N PRO A 134 -22.40 36.93 15.12
CA PRO A 134 -22.21 35.88 14.14
C PRO A 134 -23.50 35.10 14.06
N GLN A 135 -24.22 35.23 12.94
CA GLN A 135 -25.26 34.29 12.53
C GLN A 135 -24.60 32.91 12.36
N LEU A 136 -24.53 32.16 13.46
CA LEU A 136 -24.09 30.78 13.48
C LEU A 136 -25.21 29.94 12.87
N ASP A 137 -25.07 29.65 11.59
CA ASP A 137 -25.94 28.75 10.84
C ASP A 137 -25.62 27.30 11.24
N VAL A 138 -25.96 26.94 12.47
CA VAL A 138 -25.78 25.58 13.00
C VAL A 138 -27.11 24.83 12.90
N ASN A 139 -27.07 23.68 12.22
CA ASN A 139 -28.22 22.80 12.11
C ASN A 139 -28.36 21.96 13.40
N LEU A 140 -29.59 21.59 13.77
CA LEU A 140 -29.94 20.81 14.96
C LEU A 140 -29.10 19.52 15.11
N PHE A 141 -28.66 18.94 14.01
CA PHE A 141 -27.80 17.74 13.98
C PHE A 141 -26.36 17.97 14.48
N GLN A 142 -25.89 19.21 14.58
CA GLN A 142 -24.55 19.51 15.12
C GLN A 142 -24.56 19.65 16.65
N LEU A 143 -25.73 19.61 17.28
CA LEU A 143 -25.94 19.82 18.72
C LEU A 143 -26.37 18.55 19.49
N MET A 144 -26.57 17.44 18.78
CA MET A 144 -26.69 16.10 19.36
C MET A 144 -25.36 15.36 19.26
#